data_AF-A0A517N3Z9-F1
#
_entry.id   AF-A0A517N3Z9-F1
#
_cell.length_a   1.000
_cell.length_b   1.000
_cell.length_c   1.000
_cell.angle_alpha   90.00
_cell.angle_beta   90.00
_cell.angle_gamma   90.00
#
_symmetry.space_group_name_H-M   'P 1'
#
loop_
_entity.id
_entity.type
_entity.pdbx_description
1 polymer ?
#
loop_
_entity_poly.entity_id
_entity_poly.type
_entity_poly.pdbx_seq_one_letter_code
_entity_poly.pdbx_strand_id
1 'polypeptide(L)'
;MNTNPTPATRRPRKARGRILMLLRRIHLYIGLFLLPWVFLYGITGAMLNHNGLLPEMGIAPVPADQLTDTAWANLPSQTEMAQQVVDAIQQASPDAKIELDTSHTPQYSNELVLQFNGSGAKHAVHFDPGDKSAWVATHYKTSEPLEPLLRDVKNIDITPDPFQLAQQSASAVLERAGITASGKPEPLGWTKLNFLASVDGEPVRVTYVLRDGHVDITRFTGDDGYSPRAFFVRLHTSHGQPPHWNGRRFWSLFIDAMAIAMVTWGVTGLLMWWQIKRTRRVGGIVILLSATTAAVMYYSMMHFYATNQL
;
A
#
# COMPACT_ATOMS: atom_id res chain seq x y z
N MET A 1 -73.49 -25.44 18.47
CA MET A 1 -72.22 -25.87 17.86
C MET A 1 -71.26 -24.70 18.04
N ASN A 2 -70.51 -24.68 19.15
CA ASN A 2 -69.62 -23.56 19.51
C ASN A 2 -68.20 -23.90 19.04
N THR A 3 -67.72 -23.19 18.03
CA THR A 3 -66.32 -23.28 17.59
C THR A 3 -65.48 -22.34 18.45
N ASN A 4 -64.70 -22.91 19.37
CA ASN A 4 -63.66 -22.16 20.07
C ASN A 4 -62.55 -21.77 19.09
N PRO A 5 -62.07 -20.51 19.07
CA PRO A 5 -60.91 -20.14 18.26
C PRO A 5 -59.63 -20.70 18.89
N THR A 6 -58.85 -21.39 18.08
CA THR A 6 -57.52 -21.93 18.44
C THR A 6 -56.59 -20.79 18.85
N PRO A 7 -55.83 -20.89 19.96
CA PRO A 7 -54.93 -19.81 20.37
C PRO A 7 -53.74 -19.73 19.42
N ALA A 8 -53.61 -18.61 18.71
CA ALA A 8 -52.44 -18.31 17.90
C ALA A 8 -51.18 -18.32 18.77
N THR A 9 -50.27 -19.26 18.51
CA THR A 9 -48.99 -19.41 19.21
C THR A 9 -48.15 -18.14 19.07
N ARG A 10 -48.15 -17.29 20.10
CA ARG A 10 -47.27 -16.10 20.18
C ARG A 10 -45.81 -16.55 20.26
N ARG A 11 -45.09 -16.58 19.14
CA ARG A 11 -43.61 -16.78 19.09
C ARG A 11 -42.88 -15.74 19.97
N PRO A 12 -41.73 -16.08 20.57
CA PRO A 12 -41.30 -15.50 21.84
C PRO A 12 -40.57 -14.16 21.65
N ARG A 13 -41.26 -13.06 21.98
CA ARG A 13 -40.65 -11.70 22.13
C ARG A 13 -39.39 -11.70 23.00
N LYS A 14 -39.28 -12.63 23.96
CA LYS A 14 -38.14 -12.78 24.90
C LYS A 14 -36.83 -13.21 24.20
N ALA A 15 -36.88 -14.13 23.23
CA ALA A 15 -35.68 -14.61 22.54
C ALA A 15 -35.05 -13.52 21.66
N ARG A 16 -35.89 -12.78 20.94
CA ARG A 16 -35.46 -11.62 20.15
C ARG A 16 -34.76 -10.58 21.02
N GLY A 17 -35.32 -10.23 22.19
CA GLY A 17 -34.69 -9.29 23.12
C GLY A 17 -33.28 -9.70 23.58
N ARG A 18 -33.07 -10.98 23.89
CA ARG A 18 -31.74 -11.51 24.28
C ARG A 18 -30.71 -11.41 23.16
N ILE A 19 -31.10 -11.75 21.93
CA ILE A 19 -30.23 -11.64 20.75
C ILE A 19 -29.81 -10.17 20.54
N LEU A 20 -30.73 -9.22 20.69
CA LEU A 20 -30.41 -7.80 20.55
C LEU A 20 -29.46 -7.29 21.62
N MET A 21 -29.61 -7.74 22.86
CA MET A 21 -28.67 -7.41 23.93
C MET A 21 -27.27 -7.98 23.65
N LEU A 22 -27.20 -9.20 23.11
CA LEU A 22 -25.93 -9.81 22.69
C LEU A 22 -25.28 -9.01 21.56
N LEU A 23 -26.02 -8.66 20.50
CA LEU A 23 -25.48 -7.86 19.39
C LEU A 23 -24.95 -6.50 19.85
N ARG A 24 -25.64 -5.83 20.78
CA ARG A 24 -25.15 -4.57 21.37
C ARG A 24 -23.84 -4.76 22.13
N ARG A 25 -23.72 -5.83 22.92
CA ARG A 25 -22.50 -6.13 23.67
C ARG A 25 -21.34 -6.46 22.73
N ILE A 26 -21.58 -7.30 21.73
CA ILE A 26 -20.59 -7.63 20.69
C ILE A 26 -20.13 -6.34 20.00
N HIS A 27 -21.06 -5.52 19.51
CA HIS A 27 -20.73 -4.27 18.84
C HIS A 27 -19.93 -3.31 19.74
N LEU A 28 -20.34 -3.12 21.00
CA LEU A 28 -19.67 -2.24 21.95
C LEU A 28 -18.25 -2.72 22.24
N TYR A 29 -18.07 -3.98 22.63
CA TYR A 29 -16.75 -4.47 23.02
C TYR A 29 -15.80 -4.62 21.84
N ILE A 30 -16.29 -5.02 20.67
CA ILE A 30 -15.49 -5.00 19.44
C ILE A 30 -15.12 -3.57 19.07
N GLY A 31 -16.04 -2.60 19.18
CA GLY A 31 -15.74 -1.19 18.95
C GLY A 31 -14.68 -0.63 19.89
N LEU A 32 -14.77 -0.95 21.19
CA LEU A 32 -13.76 -0.55 22.19
C LEU A 32 -12.40 -1.20 21.91
N PHE A 33 -12.38 -2.47 21.51
CA PHE A 33 -11.16 -3.15 21.12
C PHE A 33 -10.55 -2.52 19.86
N LEU A 34 -11.36 -2.20 18.85
CA LEU A 34 -10.92 -1.60 17.57
C LEU A 34 -10.43 -0.16 17.72
N LEU A 35 -10.89 0.58 18.72
CA LEU A 35 -10.63 2.02 18.87
C LEU A 35 -9.14 2.41 18.70
N PRO A 36 -8.18 1.89 19.46
CA PRO A 36 -6.77 2.26 19.30
C PRO A 36 -6.22 1.89 17.91
N TRP A 37 -6.70 0.80 17.31
CA TRP A 37 -6.25 0.33 16.01
C TRP A 37 -6.78 1.20 14.86
N VAL A 38 -8.04 1.64 14.94
CA VAL A 38 -8.62 2.57 13.96
C VAL A 38 -7.88 3.91 14.00
N PHE A 39 -7.51 4.40 15.17
CA PHE A 39 -6.65 5.60 15.27
C PHE A 39 -5.27 5.37 14.67
N LEU A 40 -4.62 4.26 15.01
CA LEU A 40 -3.31 3.92 14.46
C LEU A 40 -3.37 3.86 12.92
N TYR A 41 -4.30 3.09 12.35
CA TYR A 41 -4.45 2.94 10.89
C TYR A 41 -4.89 4.24 10.22
N GLY A 42 -5.76 5.03 10.85
CA GLY A 42 -6.20 6.32 10.31
C GLY A 42 -5.06 7.33 10.23
N ILE A 43 -4.26 7.45 11.30
CA ILE A 43 -3.12 8.37 11.34
C ILE A 43 -2.03 7.91 10.36
N THR A 44 -1.67 6.63 10.40
CA THR A 44 -0.61 6.09 9.53
C THR A 44 -1.00 6.05 8.05
N GLY A 45 -2.29 5.85 7.74
CA GLY A 45 -2.81 6.00 6.39
C GLY A 45 -2.77 7.45 5.90
N ALA A 46 -3.07 8.42 6.78
CA ALA A 46 -2.93 9.82 6.44
C ALA A 46 -1.46 10.21 6.17
N MET A 47 -0.49 9.63 6.90
CA MET A 47 0.95 9.84 6.70
C MET A 47 1.46 9.33 5.34
N LEU A 48 0.79 8.35 4.72
CA LEU A 48 1.11 7.87 3.37
C LEU A 48 0.74 8.89 2.28
N ASN A 49 -0.37 9.60 2.46
CA ASN A 49 -0.91 10.55 1.48
C ASN A 49 -0.44 11.99 1.73
N HIS A 50 -0.04 12.33 2.96
CA HIS A 50 0.30 13.69 3.36
C HIS A 50 1.69 13.76 3.99
N ASN A 51 2.66 14.24 3.21
CA ASN A 51 4.06 14.43 3.67
C ASN A 51 4.20 15.43 4.83
N GLY A 52 3.22 16.31 5.04
CA GLY A 52 3.19 17.27 6.14
C GLY A 52 2.75 16.69 7.50
N LEU A 53 2.27 15.44 7.56
CA LEU A 53 1.91 14.79 8.83
C LEU A 53 3.13 14.08 9.43
N LEU A 54 3.60 14.57 10.58
CA LEU A 54 4.84 14.13 11.24
C LEU A 54 6.06 14.20 10.29
N PRO A 55 6.36 15.38 9.71
CA PRO A 55 7.37 15.49 8.67
C PRO A 55 8.76 15.16 9.22
N GLU A 56 9.47 14.26 8.54
CA GLU A 56 10.88 13.96 8.79
C GLU A 56 11.81 14.75 7.84
N MET A 57 11.21 15.69 7.13
CA MET A 57 11.83 16.48 6.07
C MET A 57 11.37 17.92 6.15
N GLY A 58 12.26 18.85 5.85
CA GLY A 58 11.86 20.23 5.60
C GLY A 58 11.09 20.31 4.28
N ILE A 59 9.95 20.98 4.27
CA ILE A 59 9.16 21.23 3.06
C ILE A 59 9.17 22.73 2.80
N ALA A 60 9.64 23.14 1.63
CA ALA A 60 9.64 24.53 1.19
C ALA A 60 8.91 24.65 -0.16
N PRO A 61 7.68 25.18 -0.20
CA PRO A 61 6.97 25.41 -1.47
C PRO A 61 7.62 26.57 -2.24
N VAL A 62 7.63 26.46 -3.56
CA VAL A 62 8.13 27.46 -4.52
C VAL A 62 7.03 27.68 -5.57
N PRO A 63 6.19 28.71 -5.42
CA PRO A 63 5.09 28.94 -6.35
C PRO A 63 5.60 29.34 -7.74
N ALA A 64 4.75 29.18 -8.76
CA ALA A 64 5.12 29.37 -10.16
C ALA A 64 5.59 30.81 -10.49
N ASP A 65 5.14 31.81 -9.74
CA ASP A 65 5.55 33.21 -9.90
C ASP A 65 7.02 33.45 -9.53
N GLN A 66 7.60 32.59 -8.68
CA GLN A 66 9.03 32.61 -8.34
C GLN A 66 9.90 31.84 -9.32
N LEU A 67 9.30 31.20 -10.34
CA LEU A 67 10.01 30.37 -11.31
C LEU A 67 10.02 30.98 -12.72
N THR A 68 9.47 32.18 -12.90
CA THR A 68 9.29 32.82 -14.21
C THR A 68 10.58 33.08 -14.99
N ASP A 69 11.71 33.20 -14.28
CA ASP A 69 13.04 33.41 -14.83
C ASP A 69 13.80 32.09 -15.10
N THR A 70 13.20 30.95 -14.78
CA THR A 70 13.79 29.62 -14.98
C THR A 70 13.36 28.99 -16.29
N ALA A 71 14.12 27.99 -16.76
CA ALA A 71 13.72 27.19 -17.92
C ALA A 71 12.38 26.46 -17.72
N TRP A 72 11.99 26.19 -16.47
CA TRP A 72 10.74 25.50 -16.14
C TRP A 72 9.49 26.29 -16.54
N ALA A 73 9.55 27.63 -16.48
CA ALA A 73 8.44 28.48 -16.90
C ALA A 73 8.04 28.26 -18.37
N ASN A 74 8.99 27.84 -19.21
CA ASN A 74 8.80 27.60 -20.63
C ASN A 74 8.26 26.20 -20.96
N LEU A 75 7.89 25.39 -19.96
CA LEU A 75 7.26 24.09 -20.20
C LEU A 75 5.98 24.28 -21.05
N PRO A 76 5.84 23.58 -22.19
CA PRO A 76 4.62 23.61 -22.99
C PRO A 76 3.42 23.14 -22.19
N SER A 77 2.22 23.51 -22.63
CA SER A 77 1.01 22.89 -22.08
C SER A 77 0.99 21.39 -22.37
N GLN A 78 0.27 20.65 -21.55
CA GLN A 78 0.15 19.21 -21.68
C GLN A 78 -0.35 18.75 -23.07
N THR A 79 -1.32 19.47 -23.66
CA THR A 79 -1.83 19.19 -25.00
C THR A 79 -0.79 19.47 -26.08
N GLU A 80 -0.06 20.59 -25.99
CA GLU A 80 1.02 20.91 -26.93
C GLU A 80 2.13 19.87 -26.87
N MET A 81 2.51 19.45 -25.67
CA MET A 81 3.52 18.41 -25.47
C MET A 81 3.07 17.07 -26.06
N ALA A 82 1.81 16.67 -25.84
CA ALA A 82 1.26 15.46 -26.45
C ALA A 82 1.27 15.52 -27.98
N GLN A 83 0.91 16.67 -28.57
CA GLN A 83 0.96 16.86 -30.02
C GLN A 83 2.41 16.76 -30.55
N GLN A 84 3.36 17.41 -29.88
CA GLN A 84 4.79 17.33 -30.25
C GLN A 84 5.29 15.87 -30.23
N VAL A 85 4.84 15.06 -29.27
CA VAL A 85 5.17 13.64 -29.21
C VAL A 85 4.55 12.88 -30.39
N VAL A 86 3.27 13.11 -30.70
CA VAL A 86 2.60 12.49 -31.86
C VAL A 86 3.33 12.85 -33.16
N ASP A 87 3.66 14.12 -33.36
CA ASP A 87 4.39 14.60 -34.55
C ASP A 87 5.77 13.92 -34.66
N ALA A 88 6.49 13.79 -33.54
CA ALA A 88 7.78 13.13 -33.49
C ALA A 88 7.68 11.62 -33.81
N ILE A 89 6.65 10.92 -33.32
CA ILE A 89 6.44 9.50 -33.64
C ILE A 89 6.06 9.36 -35.12
N GLN A 90 5.20 10.23 -35.65
CA GLN A 90 4.80 10.24 -37.05
C GLN A 90 6.02 10.47 -37.97
N GLN A 91 6.96 11.33 -37.57
CA GLN A 91 8.23 11.53 -38.28
C GLN A 91 9.13 10.28 -38.21
N ALA A 92 9.17 9.61 -37.07
CA ALA A 92 9.98 8.40 -36.88
C ALA A 92 9.39 7.15 -37.54
N SER A 93 8.09 7.14 -37.83
CA SER A 93 7.37 6.03 -38.48
C SER A 93 6.43 6.55 -39.57
N PRO A 94 6.97 6.97 -40.74
CA PRO A 94 6.20 7.60 -41.81
C PRO A 94 5.08 6.72 -42.40
N ASP A 95 5.24 5.40 -42.33
CA ASP A 95 4.26 4.44 -42.86
C ASP A 95 3.07 4.20 -41.92
N ALA A 96 3.19 4.58 -40.65
CA ALA A 96 2.10 4.53 -39.69
C ALA A 96 1.28 5.82 -39.75
N LYS A 97 -0.02 5.76 -39.47
CA LYS A 97 -0.86 6.94 -39.27
C LYS A 97 -1.19 7.08 -37.79
N ILE A 98 -0.73 8.15 -37.16
CA ILE A 98 -0.95 8.39 -35.73
C ILE A 98 -1.55 9.79 -35.56
N GLU A 99 -2.65 9.86 -34.80
CA GLU A 99 -3.36 11.11 -34.52
C GLU A 99 -3.64 11.17 -33.02
N LEU A 100 -3.61 12.38 -32.44
CA LEU A 100 -3.97 12.58 -31.05
C LEU A 100 -5.48 12.43 -30.89
N ASP A 101 -5.91 11.55 -29.97
CA ASP A 101 -7.32 11.43 -29.62
C ASP A 101 -7.76 12.63 -28.77
N THR A 102 -8.64 13.46 -29.33
CA THR A 102 -9.15 14.67 -28.67
C THR A 102 -10.27 14.39 -27.65
N SER A 103 -10.78 13.15 -27.59
CA SER A 103 -11.79 12.74 -26.61
C SER A 103 -11.21 12.56 -25.20
N HIS A 104 -9.88 12.49 -25.08
CA HIS A 104 -9.17 12.35 -23.81
C HIS A 104 -8.13 13.45 -23.65
N THR A 105 -8.21 14.21 -22.55
CA THR A 105 -7.16 15.16 -22.20
C THR A 105 -5.94 14.38 -21.70
N PRO A 106 -4.72 14.59 -22.27
CA PRO A 106 -3.52 13.91 -21.78
C PRO A 106 -3.33 14.18 -20.29
N GLN A 107 -2.74 13.23 -19.55
CA GLN A 107 -2.56 13.32 -18.09
C GLN A 107 -1.11 13.06 -17.68
N TYR A 108 -0.67 13.70 -16.60
CA TYR A 108 0.61 13.38 -15.95
C TYR A 108 0.34 12.38 -14.85
N SER A 109 1.16 11.32 -14.77
CA SER A 109 1.02 10.33 -13.69
C SER A 109 1.67 10.78 -12.38
N ASN A 110 2.75 11.57 -12.45
CA ASN A 110 3.52 12.01 -11.29
C ASN A 110 4.20 13.36 -11.58
N GLU A 111 4.68 14.01 -10.51
CA GLU A 111 5.60 15.15 -10.58
C GLU A 111 6.96 14.73 -11.15
N LEU A 112 7.70 15.71 -11.68
CA LEU A 112 9.09 15.51 -12.07
C LEU A 112 9.99 15.81 -10.87
N VAL A 113 10.78 14.83 -10.44
CA VAL A 113 11.58 14.94 -9.21
C VAL A 113 13.06 14.84 -9.51
N LEU A 114 13.83 15.86 -9.09
CA LEU A 114 15.29 15.88 -9.19
C LEU A 114 15.92 15.87 -7.81
N GLN A 115 16.95 15.04 -7.62
CA GLN A 115 17.63 14.90 -6.32
C GLN A 115 19.02 15.54 -6.35
N PHE A 116 19.33 16.30 -5.30
CA PHE A 116 20.64 16.90 -5.04
C PHE A 116 21.14 16.45 -3.66
N ASN A 117 22.42 16.09 -3.57
CA ASN A 117 23.07 15.80 -2.29
C ASN A 117 24.01 16.97 -1.96
N GLY A 118 23.89 17.57 -0.78
CA GLY A 118 24.71 18.71 -0.37
C GLY A 118 24.55 19.05 1.11
N SER A 119 25.58 19.61 1.74
CA SER A 119 25.51 20.12 3.13
C SER A 119 24.99 19.12 4.18
N GLY A 120 25.25 17.83 3.99
CA GLY A 120 24.80 16.77 4.92
C GLY A 120 23.31 16.41 4.81
N ALA A 121 22.58 16.98 3.85
CA ALA A 121 21.19 16.70 3.58
C ALA A 121 20.98 16.22 2.13
N LYS A 122 19.84 15.57 1.90
CA LYS A 122 19.35 15.20 0.58
C LYS A 122 18.17 16.11 0.25
N HIS A 123 18.31 16.90 -0.81
CA HIS A 123 17.25 17.75 -1.32
C HIS A 123 16.59 17.07 -2.51
N ALA A 124 15.28 16.95 -2.52
CA ALA A 124 14.50 16.57 -3.70
C ALA A 124 13.64 17.76 -4.12
N VAL A 125 13.81 18.21 -5.35
CA VAL A 125 13.01 19.27 -5.95
C VAL A 125 11.94 18.60 -6.78
N HIS A 126 10.69 18.84 -6.40
CA HIS A 126 9.49 18.34 -7.02
C HIS A 126 8.92 19.45 -7.89
N PHE A 127 8.80 19.20 -9.19
CA PHE A 127 8.24 20.13 -10.15
C PHE A 127 6.84 19.64 -10.56
N ASP A 128 5.83 20.50 -10.41
CA ASP A 128 4.48 20.26 -10.88
C ASP A 128 4.35 20.75 -12.34
N PRO A 129 4.23 19.84 -13.32
CA PRO A 129 4.12 20.22 -14.73
C PRO A 129 2.74 20.80 -15.10
N GLY A 130 1.73 20.64 -14.25
CA GLY A 130 0.37 21.12 -14.48
C GLY A 130 0.25 22.63 -14.24
N ASP A 131 0.75 23.12 -13.10
CA ASP A 131 0.69 24.54 -12.75
C ASP A 131 2.04 25.28 -12.77
N LYS A 132 3.12 24.55 -13.11
CA LYS A 132 4.50 25.04 -13.17
C LYS A 132 5.06 25.48 -11.81
N SER A 133 4.44 25.10 -10.70
CA SER A 133 4.99 25.29 -9.36
C SER A 133 6.05 24.23 -9.05
N ALA A 134 6.74 24.41 -7.92
CA ALA A 134 7.63 23.40 -7.39
C ALA A 134 7.59 23.39 -5.85
N TRP A 135 8.17 22.36 -5.25
CA TRP A 135 8.45 22.35 -3.83
C TRP A 135 9.72 21.55 -3.54
N VAL A 136 10.41 21.90 -2.45
CA VAL A 136 11.67 21.29 -2.05
C VAL A 136 11.48 20.48 -0.79
N ALA A 137 11.77 19.19 -0.89
CA ALA A 137 11.89 18.23 0.19
C ALA A 137 13.35 18.19 0.67
N THR A 138 13.61 18.54 1.93
CA THR A 138 14.95 18.44 2.54
C THR A 138 14.95 17.33 3.57
N HIS A 139 15.53 16.19 3.22
CA HIS A 139 15.75 15.08 4.12
C HIS A 139 17.07 15.28 4.86
N TYR A 140 16.99 15.54 6.16
CA TYR A 140 18.15 15.47 7.03
C TYR A 140 18.51 14.00 7.24
N LYS A 141 19.80 13.71 7.40
CA LYS A 141 20.29 12.35 7.60
C LYS A 141 19.91 11.87 9.01
N THR A 142 18.68 11.41 9.18
CA THR A 142 18.12 11.05 10.51
C THR A 142 18.45 9.60 10.90
N SER A 143 18.67 8.71 9.92
CA SER A 143 19.03 7.32 10.15
C SER A 143 20.54 7.12 10.04
N GLU A 144 21.09 6.34 10.97
CA GLU A 144 22.47 5.88 10.93
C GLU A 144 22.72 5.25 9.53
N PRO A 145 23.75 5.71 8.79
CA PRO A 145 24.00 5.15 7.48
C PRO A 145 24.27 3.65 7.64
N LEU A 146 23.62 2.83 6.82
CA LEU A 146 24.02 1.44 6.67
C LEU A 146 25.49 1.46 6.22
N GLU A 147 26.40 1.10 7.12
CA GLU A 147 27.82 1.02 6.81
C GLU A 147 28.11 -0.38 6.27
N PRO A 148 28.29 -0.54 4.94
CA PRO A 148 28.62 -1.84 4.39
C PRO A 148 30.04 -2.22 4.77
N LEU A 149 30.18 -3.40 5.37
CA LEU A 149 31.45 -4.08 5.60
C LEU A 149 31.67 -5.08 4.45
N LEU A 150 32.92 -5.42 4.16
CA LEU A 150 33.28 -6.39 3.10
C LEU A 150 32.64 -6.07 1.73
N ARG A 151 32.75 -4.82 1.27
CA ARG A 151 32.12 -4.32 0.02
C ARG A 151 32.51 -5.10 -1.24
N ASP A 152 33.61 -5.82 -1.19
CA ASP A 152 34.12 -6.65 -2.29
C ASP A 152 33.32 -7.95 -2.44
N VAL A 153 32.61 -8.38 -1.40
CA VAL A 153 31.80 -9.59 -1.37
C VAL A 153 30.35 -9.24 -1.72
N LYS A 154 30.00 -9.31 -3.00
CA LYS A 154 28.65 -8.97 -3.50
C LYS A 154 27.76 -10.16 -3.78
N ASN A 155 28.35 -11.27 -4.20
CA ASN A 155 27.66 -12.51 -4.53
C ASN A 155 28.48 -13.68 -3.99
N ILE A 156 27.80 -14.66 -3.43
CA ILE A 156 28.40 -15.89 -2.90
C ILE A 156 27.61 -17.07 -3.43
N ASP A 157 28.32 -18.00 -4.05
CA ASP A 157 27.76 -19.30 -4.42
C ASP A 157 27.89 -20.24 -3.22
N ILE A 158 26.75 -20.72 -2.72
CA ILE A 158 26.69 -21.70 -1.63
C ILE A 158 26.27 -23.07 -2.18
N THR A 159 26.78 -24.13 -1.57
CA THR A 159 26.42 -25.50 -1.92
C THR A 159 25.71 -26.18 -0.75
N PRO A 160 24.50 -26.74 -0.96
CA PRO A 160 23.74 -26.72 -2.22
C PRO A 160 23.10 -25.34 -2.50
N ASP A 161 22.91 -25.00 -3.78
CA ASP A 161 22.20 -23.78 -4.19
C ASP A 161 20.69 -23.94 -3.88
N PRO A 162 20.14 -23.14 -2.95
CA PRO A 162 18.75 -23.27 -2.53
C PRO A 162 17.75 -22.95 -3.65
N PHE A 163 18.07 -22.04 -4.56
CA PHE A 163 17.17 -21.69 -5.66
C PHE A 163 17.18 -22.77 -6.74
N GLN A 164 18.35 -23.31 -7.06
CA GLN A 164 18.44 -24.45 -7.98
C GLN A 164 17.68 -25.67 -7.44
N LEU A 165 17.80 -25.97 -6.14
CA LEU A 165 17.03 -27.03 -5.49
C LEU A 165 15.52 -26.81 -5.63
N ALA A 166 15.05 -25.57 -5.45
CA ALA A 166 13.64 -25.23 -5.61
C ALA A 166 13.17 -25.40 -7.07
N GLN A 167 13.97 -24.94 -8.05
CA GLN A 167 13.66 -25.11 -9.47
C GLN A 167 13.56 -26.58 -9.88
N GLN A 168 14.51 -27.41 -9.44
CA GLN A 168 14.51 -28.85 -9.72
C GLN A 168 13.33 -29.57 -9.07
N SER A 169 12.87 -29.08 -7.92
CA SER A 169 11.76 -29.66 -7.17
C SER A 169 10.38 -29.20 -7.67
N ALA A 170 10.30 -28.07 -8.37
CA ALA A 170 9.03 -27.42 -8.73
C ALA A 170 8.07 -28.35 -9.50
N SER A 171 8.55 -29.04 -10.53
CA SER A 171 7.72 -29.97 -11.32
C SER A 171 7.18 -31.12 -10.47
N ALA A 172 8.02 -31.68 -9.60
CA ALA A 172 7.61 -32.77 -8.72
C ALA A 172 6.65 -32.29 -7.60
N VAL A 173 6.69 -31.01 -7.23
CA VAL A 173 5.70 -30.40 -6.32
C VAL A 173 4.36 -30.22 -7.04
N LEU A 174 4.37 -29.74 -8.29
CA LEU A 174 3.16 -29.57 -9.10
C LEU A 174 2.45 -30.90 -9.38
N GLU A 175 3.21 -31.93 -9.75
CA GLU A 175 2.67 -33.28 -9.95
C GLU A 175 1.99 -33.82 -8.68
N ARG A 176 2.63 -33.66 -7.52
CA ARG A 176 2.04 -34.03 -6.22
C ARG A 176 0.83 -33.19 -5.83
N ALA A 177 0.73 -31.97 -6.33
CA ALA A 177 -0.44 -31.10 -6.17
C ALA A 177 -1.57 -31.43 -7.19
N GLY A 178 -1.34 -32.34 -8.13
CA GLY A 178 -2.30 -32.68 -9.18
C GLY A 178 -2.41 -31.60 -10.27
N ILE A 179 -1.39 -30.76 -10.44
CA ILE A 179 -1.38 -29.65 -11.39
C ILE A 179 -0.45 -29.98 -12.56
N THR A 180 -1.01 -30.00 -13.77
CA THR A 180 -0.23 -30.08 -15.01
C THR A 180 0.15 -28.67 -15.45
N ALA A 181 1.43 -28.31 -15.31
CA ALA A 181 1.97 -27.07 -15.84
C ALA A 181 3.03 -27.35 -16.91
N SER A 182 3.06 -26.52 -17.95
CA SER A 182 4.11 -26.51 -18.97
C SER A 182 4.97 -25.26 -18.81
N GLY A 183 6.24 -25.35 -19.21
CA GLY A 183 7.19 -24.24 -19.16
C GLY A 183 8.23 -24.36 -18.05
N LYS A 184 9.18 -23.41 -18.04
CA LYS A 184 10.22 -23.34 -17.02
C LYS A 184 9.69 -22.58 -15.79
N PRO A 185 10.01 -23.01 -14.56
CA PRO A 185 9.65 -22.26 -13.36
C PRO A 185 10.25 -20.86 -13.40
N GLU A 186 9.40 -19.84 -13.30
CA GLU A 186 9.83 -18.45 -13.20
C GLU A 186 9.87 -18.02 -11.72
N PRO A 187 10.92 -17.31 -11.28
CA PRO A 187 11.00 -16.82 -9.92
C PRO A 187 9.96 -15.73 -9.67
N LEU A 188 9.16 -15.89 -8.61
CA LEU A 188 8.26 -14.84 -8.11
C LEU A 188 8.80 -14.27 -6.80
N GLY A 189 9.23 -13.01 -6.82
CA GLY A 189 9.72 -12.28 -5.65
C GLY A 189 11.14 -12.68 -5.19
N TRP A 190 11.53 -12.16 -4.02
CA TRP A 190 12.85 -12.39 -3.42
C TRP A 190 12.71 -13.00 -2.03
N THR A 191 13.22 -14.22 -1.87
CA THR A 191 13.40 -14.82 -0.55
C THR A 191 14.78 -14.45 -0.02
N LYS A 192 14.82 -13.88 1.18
CA LYS A 192 16.05 -13.41 1.83
C LYS A 192 16.25 -14.14 3.15
N LEU A 193 17.47 -14.62 3.38
CA LEU A 193 17.93 -15.08 4.68
C LEU A 193 18.62 -13.91 5.38
N ASN A 194 18.11 -13.53 6.55
CA ASN A 194 18.67 -12.43 7.34
C ASN A 194 19.14 -13.00 8.68
N PHE A 195 20.37 -12.68 9.06
CA PHE A 195 20.95 -13.13 10.33
C PHE A 195 22.00 -12.14 10.83
N LEU A 196 22.36 -12.26 12.10
CA LEU A 196 23.48 -11.52 12.67
C LEU A 196 24.72 -12.41 12.65
N ALA A 197 25.86 -11.80 12.33
CA ALA A 197 27.18 -12.42 12.39
C ALA A 197 28.17 -11.44 13.02
N SER A 198 29.44 -11.82 13.08
CA SER A 198 30.51 -10.90 13.46
C SER A 198 31.62 -10.93 12.41
N VAL A 199 32.16 -9.76 12.09
CA VAL A 199 33.34 -9.57 11.23
C VAL A 199 34.38 -8.85 12.08
N ASP A 200 35.52 -9.50 12.34
CA ASP A 200 36.61 -8.93 13.15
C ASP A 200 36.17 -8.40 14.54
N GLY A 201 35.20 -9.07 15.17
CA GLY A 201 34.64 -8.69 16.47
C GLY A 201 33.51 -7.66 16.39
N GLU A 202 33.25 -7.07 15.23
CA GLU A 202 32.15 -6.13 15.01
C GLU A 202 30.86 -6.92 14.68
N PRO A 203 29.74 -6.66 15.35
CA PRO A 203 28.45 -7.23 14.99
C PRO A 203 27.97 -6.71 13.63
N VAL A 204 27.55 -7.61 12.75
CA VAL A 204 27.03 -7.29 11.41
C VAL A 204 25.68 -7.96 11.18
N ARG A 205 24.84 -7.31 10.37
CA ARG A 205 23.65 -7.90 9.77
C ARG A 205 24.00 -8.38 8.37
N VAL A 206 23.76 -9.66 8.12
CA VAL A 206 23.96 -10.31 6.83
C VAL A 206 22.60 -10.58 6.19
N THR A 207 22.45 -10.15 4.95
CA THR A 207 21.28 -10.43 4.10
C THR A 207 21.74 -11.24 2.90
N TYR A 208 21.32 -12.49 2.79
CA TYR A 208 21.59 -13.38 1.65
C TYR A 208 20.33 -13.56 0.81
N VAL A 209 20.39 -13.24 -0.49
CA VAL A 209 19.29 -13.42 -1.44
C VAL A 209 19.38 -14.82 -2.05
N LEU A 210 18.36 -15.65 -1.79
CA LEU A 210 18.39 -17.06 -2.21
C LEU A 210 18.45 -17.23 -3.74
N ARG A 211 17.90 -16.27 -4.49
CA ARG A 211 17.71 -16.36 -5.94
C ARG A 211 19.01 -16.31 -6.75
N ASP A 212 19.92 -15.42 -6.37
CA ASP A 212 21.11 -15.05 -7.17
C ASP A 212 22.39 -14.98 -6.31
N GLY A 213 22.32 -15.43 -5.06
CA GLY A 213 23.45 -15.43 -4.14
C GLY A 213 23.93 -14.05 -3.71
N HIS A 214 23.18 -12.98 -4.02
CA HIS A 214 23.56 -11.63 -3.61
C HIS A 214 23.63 -11.51 -2.09
N VAL A 215 24.70 -10.91 -1.58
CA VAL A 215 24.93 -10.72 -0.15
C VAL A 215 25.16 -9.25 0.17
N ASP A 216 24.49 -8.79 1.22
CA ASP A 216 24.71 -7.47 1.82
C ASP A 216 25.12 -7.67 3.29
N ILE A 217 26.24 -7.04 3.67
CA ILE A 217 26.84 -7.15 4.99
C ILE A 217 26.97 -5.73 5.55
N THR A 218 26.18 -5.43 6.56
CA THR A 218 26.10 -4.07 7.14
C THR A 218 26.42 -4.11 8.63
N ARG A 219 27.10 -3.10 9.18
CA ARG A 219 27.32 -3.00 10.63
C ARG A 219 25.97 -3.01 11.36
N PHE A 220 25.90 -3.72 12.48
CA PHE A 220 24.73 -3.77 13.34
C PHE A 220 25.04 -3.17 14.72
N THR A 221 24.56 -1.96 14.95
CA THR A 221 24.83 -1.18 16.19
C THR A 221 23.81 -1.40 17.31
N GLY A 222 22.71 -2.10 17.02
CA GLY A 222 21.65 -2.39 17.99
C GLY A 222 20.50 -1.38 18.01
N ASP A 223 20.71 -0.19 17.46
CA ASP A 223 19.65 0.82 17.31
C ASP A 223 18.75 0.50 16.10
N ASP A 224 17.44 0.73 16.27
CA ASP A 224 16.45 0.56 15.23
C ASP A 224 16.60 1.68 14.20
N GLY A 225 17.19 1.36 13.05
CA GLY A 225 17.46 2.32 11.96
C GLY A 225 16.23 2.98 11.31
N TYR A 226 15.06 2.95 11.94
CA TYR A 226 13.85 3.65 11.50
C TYR A 226 13.53 4.79 12.45
N SER A 227 13.35 5.98 11.88
CA SER A 227 12.65 7.06 12.57
C SER A 227 11.18 6.69 12.84
N PRO A 228 10.51 7.33 13.81
CA PRO A 228 9.15 6.95 14.20
C PRO A 228 8.15 6.95 13.03
N ARG A 229 8.19 7.93 12.13
CA ARG A 229 7.28 7.94 10.97
C ARG A 229 7.63 6.82 10.00
N ALA A 230 8.91 6.58 9.72
CA ALA A 230 9.33 5.46 8.88
C ALA A 230 8.88 4.11 9.44
N PHE A 231 9.01 3.90 10.75
CA PHE A 231 8.51 2.71 11.43
C PHE A 231 6.99 2.53 11.26
N PHE A 232 6.20 3.56 11.54
CA PHE A 232 4.74 3.48 11.47
C PHE A 232 4.21 3.29 10.05
N VAL A 233 4.80 3.97 9.06
CA VAL A 233 4.46 3.76 7.64
C VAL A 233 4.82 2.34 7.20
N ARG A 234 5.99 1.84 7.63
CA ARG A 234 6.40 0.46 7.35
C ARG A 234 5.49 -0.56 8.01
N LEU A 235 5.04 -0.28 9.24
CA LEU A 235 4.08 -1.11 9.95
C LEU A 235 2.74 -1.18 9.20
N HIS A 236 2.20 -0.03 8.77
CA HIS A 236 0.94 0.08 8.03
C HIS A 236 0.96 -0.70 6.71
N THR A 237 2.07 -0.62 5.98
CA THR A 237 2.24 -1.25 4.66
C THR A 237 2.77 -2.68 4.74
N SER A 238 3.07 -3.19 5.93
CA SER A 238 3.61 -4.55 6.06
C SER A 238 2.53 -5.60 5.84
N HIS A 239 2.72 -6.44 4.81
CA HIS A 239 1.82 -7.53 4.44
C HIS A 239 2.59 -8.84 4.18
N GLY A 240 1.89 -9.98 4.17
CA GLY A 240 2.45 -11.30 3.84
C GLY A 240 2.96 -12.11 5.04
N GLN A 241 2.91 -13.44 4.91
CA GLN A 241 3.25 -14.40 5.96
C GLN A 241 4.72 -14.82 5.88
N PRO A 242 5.53 -14.64 6.94
CA PRO A 242 6.83 -15.29 7.00
C PRO A 242 6.67 -16.80 7.20
N PRO A 243 7.65 -17.62 6.75
CA PRO A 243 7.57 -19.08 6.84
C PRO A 243 7.63 -19.63 8.28
N HIS A 244 7.98 -18.79 9.27
CA HIS A 244 8.14 -19.17 10.67
C HIS A 244 7.45 -18.16 11.60
N TRP A 245 7.28 -18.52 12.88
CA TRP A 245 6.73 -17.63 13.90
C TRP A 245 7.75 -16.59 14.33
N ASN A 246 7.43 -15.32 14.11
CA ASN A 246 8.22 -14.15 14.51
C ASN A 246 7.29 -12.95 14.70
N GLY A 247 7.83 -11.78 15.05
CA GLY A 247 7.05 -10.56 15.25
C GLY A 247 6.16 -10.18 14.07
N ARG A 248 6.59 -10.42 12.82
CA ARG A 248 5.79 -10.16 11.62
C ARG A 248 4.62 -11.13 11.48
N ARG A 249 4.76 -12.39 11.89
CA ARG A 249 3.63 -13.34 11.91
C ARG A 249 2.60 -12.96 12.97
N PHE A 250 3.05 -12.54 14.16
CA PHE A 250 2.15 -12.00 15.18
C PHE A 250 1.41 -10.78 14.66
N TRP A 251 2.13 -9.84 14.02
CA TRP A 251 1.51 -8.68 13.39
C TRP A 251 0.44 -9.06 12.37
N SER A 252 0.71 -10.03 11.49
CA SER A 252 -0.32 -10.46 10.55
C SER A 252 -1.54 -11.09 11.22
N LEU A 253 -1.36 -11.84 12.31
CA LEU A 253 -2.48 -12.38 13.08
C LEU A 253 -3.34 -11.25 13.67
N PHE A 254 -2.71 -10.16 14.12
CA PHE A 254 -3.43 -8.96 14.57
C PHE A 254 -4.23 -8.31 13.44
N ILE A 255 -3.65 -8.21 12.24
CA ILE A 255 -4.37 -7.69 11.05
C ILE A 255 -5.61 -8.56 10.75
N ASP A 256 -5.48 -9.88 10.75
CA ASP A 256 -6.59 -10.80 10.50
C ASP A 256 -7.70 -10.65 11.55
N ALA A 257 -7.31 -10.57 12.83
CA ALA A 257 -8.25 -10.33 13.93
C ALA A 257 -8.98 -8.99 13.78
N MET A 258 -8.25 -7.94 13.37
CA MET A 258 -8.82 -6.61 13.12
C MET A 258 -9.79 -6.64 11.93
N ALA A 259 -9.48 -7.35 10.85
CA ALA A 259 -10.37 -7.50 9.69
C ALA A 259 -11.69 -8.17 10.10
N ILE A 260 -11.64 -9.28 10.84
CA ILE A 260 -12.83 -9.98 11.37
C ILE A 260 -13.63 -9.05 12.28
N ALA A 261 -12.95 -8.30 13.15
CA ALA A 261 -13.57 -7.34 14.05
C ALA A 261 -14.28 -6.21 13.29
N MET A 262 -13.67 -5.61 12.27
CA MET A 262 -14.27 -4.53 11.46
C MET A 262 -15.52 -5.01 10.72
N VAL A 263 -15.46 -6.19 10.10
CA VAL A 263 -16.63 -6.80 9.43
C VAL A 263 -17.74 -7.05 10.43
N THR A 264 -17.43 -7.64 11.58
CA THR A 264 -18.41 -7.90 12.64
C THR A 264 -19.01 -6.61 13.18
N TRP A 265 -18.19 -5.58 13.40
CA TRP A 265 -18.62 -4.27 13.87
C TRP A 265 -19.57 -3.59 12.87
N GLY A 266 -19.24 -3.61 11.57
CA GLY A 266 -20.10 -3.10 10.50
C GLY A 266 -21.43 -3.84 10.38
N VAL A 267 -21.41 -5.17 10.36
CA VAL A 267 -22.62 -6.01 10.26
C VAL A 267 -23.52 -5.81 11.49
N THR A 268 -22.95 -5.83 12.70
CA THR A 268 -23.73 -5.61 13.93
C THR A 268 -24.31 -4.19 13.98
N GLY A 269 -23.56 -3.19 13.53
CA GLY A 269 -24.03 -1.81 13.38
C GLY A 269 -25.23 -1.71 12.43
N LEU A 270 -25.15 -2.34 11.26
CA LEU A 270 -26.22 -2.38 10.27
C LEU A 270 -27.49 -3.06 10.81
N LEU A 271 -27.33 -4.22 11.47
CA LEU A 271 -28.44 -4.96 12.08
C LEU A 271 -29.13 -4.16 13.18
N MET A 272 -28.38 -3.41 13.99
CA MET A 272 -28.93 -2.55 15.05
C MET A 272 -29.60 -1.31 14.47
N TRP A 273 -28.96 -0.62 13.52
CA TRP A 273 -29.55 0.54 12.83
C TRP A 273 -30.87 0.17 12.15
N TRP A 274 -30.91 -0.97 11.46
CA TRP A 274 -32.13 -1.47 10.84
C TRP A 274 -33.26 -1.68 11.83
N GLN A 275 -33.04 -1.76 13.15
CA GLN A 275 -34.13 -1.88 14.12
C GLN A 275 -34.73 -0.54 14.55
N ILE A 276 -33.99 0.55 14.36
CA ILE A 276 -34.40 1.90 14.74
C ILE A 276 -35.33 2.45 13.65
N LYS A 277 -36.63 2.12 13.75
CA LYS A 277 -37.65 2.46 12.74
C LYS A 277 -37.61 3.93 12.29
N ARG A 278 -37.34 4.86 13.23
CA ARG A 278 -37.31 6.31 12.98
C ARG A 278 -36.21 6.73 12.01
N THR A 279 -35.04 6.09 12.05
CA THR A 279 -33.86 6.49 11.27
C THR A 279 -33.61 5.62 10.03
N ARG A 280 -34.45 4.61 9.78
CA ARG A 280 -34.30 3.69 8.61
C ARG A 280 -34.33 4.40 7.26
N ARG A 281 -35.24 5.36 7.08
CA ARG A 281 -35.34 6.08 5.80
C ARG A 281 -34.09 6.91 5.54
N VAL A 282 -33.69 7.71 6.52
CA VAL A 282 -32.49 8.56 6.44
C VAL A 282 -31.24 7.71 6.23
N GLY A 283 -31.03 6.67 7.04
CA GLY A 283 -29.85 5.82 6.85
C GLY A 283 -29.89 5.02 5.54
N GLY A 284 -31.08 4.70 5.00
CA GLY A 284 -31.20 4.08 3.69
C GLY A 284 -30.74 5.01 2.57
N ILE A 285 -31.09 6.30 2.66
CA ILE A 285 -30.58 7.34 1.75
C ILE A 285 -29.05 7.46 1.87
N VAL A 286 -28.51 7.46 3.10
CA VAL A 286 -27.06 7.54 3.33
C VAL A 286 -26.32 6.34 2.75
N ILE A 287 -26.83 5.11 2.93
CA ILE A 287 -26.26 3.90 2.35
C ILE A 287 -26.31 3.97 0.82
N LEU A 288 -27.44 4.41 0.24
CA LEU A 288 -27.56 4.57 -1.21
C LEU A 288 -26.53 5.56 -1.74
N LEU A 289 -26.41 6.74 -1.11
CA LEU A 289 -25.42 7.75 -1.47
C LEU A 289 -24.00 7.18 -1.40
N SER A 290 -23.66 6.49 -0.30
CA SER A 290 -22.35 5.85 -0.12
C SER A 290 -22.05 4.81 -1.21
N ALA A 291 -23.02 3.96 -1.54
CA ALA A 291 -22.88 2.96 -2.60
C ALA A 291 -22.71 3.61 -3.99
N THR A 292 -23.47 4.68 -4.27
CA THR A 292 -23.33 5.45 -5.51
C THR A 292 -21.95 6.10 -5.60
N THR A 293 -21.46 6.76 -4.55
CA THR A 293 -20.11 7.34 -4.51
C THR A 293 -19.04 6.27 -4.75
N ALA A 294 -19.13 5.11 -4.09
CA ALA A 294 -18.20 4.02 -4.28
C ALA A 294 -18.20 3.48 -5.72
N ALA A 295 -19.38 3.34 -6.34
CA ALA A 295 -19.51 2.91 -7.73
C ALA A 295 -18.90 3.93 -8.69
N VAL A 296 -19.17 5.22 -8.51
CA VAL A 296 -18.60 6.30 -9.31
C VAL A 296 -17.07 6.30 -9.22
N MET A 297 -16.52 6.19 -8.00
CA MET A 297 -15.07 6.09 -7.81
C MET A 297 -14.47 4.86 -8.49
N TYR A 298 -15.11 3.69 -8.37
CA TYR A 298 -14.65 2.46 -9.02
C TYR A 298 -14.56 2.63 -10.53
N TYR A 299 -15.62 3.09 -11.19
CA TYR A 299 -15.63 3.28 -12.64
C TYR A 299 -14.66 4.38 -13.09
N SER A 300 -14.53 5.46 -12.30
CA SER A 300 -13.56 6.52 -12.58
C SER A 300 -12.11 6.02 -12.52
N MET A 301 -11.75 5.23 -11.50
CA MET A 301 -10.40 4.66 -11.38
C MET A 301 -10.13 3.60 -12.45
N MET A 302 -11.10 2.73 -12.75
CA MET A 302 -10.97 1.76 -13.85
C MET A 302 -10.73 2.45 -15.18
N HIS A 303 -11.46 3.53 -15.46
CA HIS A 303 -11.25 4.33 -16.67
C HIS A 303 -9.85 4.99 -16.68
N PHE A 304 -9.44 5.60 -15.57
CA PHE A 304 -8.11 6.20 -15.43
C PHE A 304 -6.99 5.21 -15.72
N TYR A 305 -7.02 4.02 -15.12
CA TYR A 305 -6.00 2.99 -15.36
C TYR A 305 -6.02 2.50 -16.80
N ALA A 306 -7.21 2.30 -17.37
CA ALA A 306 -7.36 1.82 -18.74
C ALA A 306 -6.79 2.79 -19.79
N THR A 307 -6.84 4.10 -19.53
CA THR A 307 -6.32 5.10 -20.48
C THR A 307 -4.88 5.54 -20.19
N ASN A 308 -4.32 5.27 -19.00
CA ASN A 308 -3.03 5.86 -18.58
C ASN A 308 -1.94 4.89 -18.10
N GLN A 309 -2.23 3.67 -17.64
CA GLN A 309 -1.23 2.85 -16.91
C GLN A 309 -1.20 1.35 -17.24
N LEU A 310 -1.99 0.86 -18.21
CA LEU A 310 -1.96 -0.55 -18.62
C LEU A 310 -0.74 -0.91 -19.46
#